data_AF-A0A2T4VEW2-F1
#
_entry.id   AF-A0A2T4VEW2-F1
#
_cell.length_a   1.000
_cell.length_b   1.000
_cell.length_c   1.000
_cell.angle_alpha   90.00
_cell.angle_beta   90.00
_cell.angle_gamma   90.00
#
_symmetry.space_group_name_H-M   'P 1'
#
loop_
_entity.id
_entity.type
_entity.pdbx_description
1 polymer ?
#
loop_
_entity_poly.entity_id
_entity_poly.type
_entity_poly.pdbx_seq_one_letter_code
_entity_poly.pdbx_strand_id
1 'polypeptide(L)'
;MRKLSMALLAGVALVGCGVDPQAENQEIVNNLVEAGYPADDIKVVDDLVYVGNDAHVTLEASREMIQGHTGHEQYSTTNLVGTGVTKICLNPTATFNSYSQLSAGLDLAIQNYNQLGLRITFQRGGTGCTANITVQTTSGTGGSSGFPSGGKPYGTANIGTGLQSYSVDVNEHVITHEIGHTIGFRHSDYYNRAISCGGTATNEGTAGVGANLIPGTPSTATVGGSIMNSCFRSTETGEWTSSDITALNYLY
;
A
#
# COMPACT_ATOMS: atom_id res chain seq x y z
N MET A 1 54.67 48.13 16.57
CA MET A 1 53.23 48.17 16.92
C MET A 1 52.69 46.74 17.06
N ARG A 2 51.57 46.52 17.74
CA ARG A 2 51.13 45.16 18.16
C ARG A 2 50.74 44.27 16.98
N LYS A 3 51.14 43.00 17.00
CA LYS A 3 50.57 41.93 16.16
C LYS A 3 49.18 41.59 16.71
N LEU A 4 48.20 41.38 15.83
CA LEU A 4 46.87 40.89 16.21
C LEU A 4 46.65 39.54 15.53
N SER A 5 46.71 38.45 16.30
CA SER A 5 46.47 37.09 15.80
C SER A 5 44.96 36.83 15.78
N MET A 6 44.37 36.77 14.59
CA MET A 6 42.96 36.39 14.44
C MET A 6 42.87 34.87 14.35
N ALA A 7 42.34 34.22 15.38
CA ALA A 7 42.20 32.78 15.44
C ALA A 7 41.06 32.30 14.52
N LEU A 8 41.33 31.33 13.65
CA LEU A 8 40.29 30.66 12.86
C LEU A 8 39.51 29.71 13.78
N LEU A 9 38.26 30.06 14.08
CA LEU A 9 37.29 29.13 14.67
C LEU A 9 36.82 28.17 13.57
N ALA A 10 37.51 27.03 13.46
CA ALA A 10 37.05 25.92 12.62
C ALA A 10 35.78 25.31 13.24
N GLY A 11 34.62 25.70 12.73
CA GLY A 11 33.34 25.11 13.12
C GLY A 11 33.27 23.65 12.66
N VAL A 12 33.45 22.71 13.60
CA VAL A 12 33.23 21.29 13.35
C VAL A 12 31.73 21.07 13.21
N ALA A 13 31.25 20.97 11.97
CA ALA A 13 29.90 20.51 11.69
C ALA A 13 29.77 19.05 12.16
N LEU A 14 28.97 18.83 13.20
CA LEU A 14 28.56 17.49 13.62
C LEU A 14 27.61 16.92 12.58
N VAL A 15 28.17 16.21 11.60
CA VAL A 15 27.39 15.39 10.66
C VAL A 15 26.77 14.25 11.47
N GLY A 16 25.50 14.41 11.82
CA GLY A 16 24.73 13.34 12.44
C GLY A 16 24.57 12.18 11.46
N CYS A 17 24.67 10.94 11.96
CA CYS A 17 24.49 9.73 11.16
C CYS A 17 23.01 9.46 10.85
N GLY A 18 22.35 10.41 10.20
CA GLY A 18 21.15 10.14 9.42
C GLY A 18 21.55 9.71 8.00
N VAL A 19 20.80 8.80 7.41
CA VAL A 19 20.82 8.62 5.95
C VAL A 19 20.24 9.89 5.34
N ASP A 20 20.79 10.38 4.23
CA ASP A 20 20.20 11.50 3.51
C ASP A 20 18.87 11.05 2.88
N PRO A 21 17.70 11.61 3.26
CA PRO A 21 16.41 11.21 2.70
C PRO A 21 16.37 11.38 1.18
N GLN A 22 17.13 12.31 0.61
CA GLN A 22 17.21 12.52 -0.84
C GLN A 22 17.94 11.37 -1.52
N ALA A 23 18.95 10.77 -0.87
CA ALA A 23 19.65 9.60 -1.37
C ALA A 23 18.82 8.32 -1.22
N GLU A 24 18.12 8.13 -0.09
CA GLU A 24 17.21 7.01 0.12
C GLU A 24 16.05 7.02 -0.88
N ASN A 25 15.39 8.18 -1.05
CA ASN A 25 14.31 8.34 -2.02
C ASN A 25 14.77 8.15 -3.46
N GLN A 26 15.98 8.60 -3.82
CA GLN A 26 16.55 8.34 -5.14
C GLN A 26 16.83 6.85 -5.37
N GLU A 27 17.24 6.10 -4.33
CA GLU A 27 17.40 4.64 -4.45
C GLU A 27 16.04 3.95 -4.62
N ILE A 28 15.02 4.32 -3.84
CA ILE A 28 13.66 3.77 -3.98
C ILE A 28 13.09 4.04 -5.39
N VAL A 29 13.24 5.27 -5.89
CA VAL A 29 12.81 5.64 -7.26
C VAL A 29 13.54 4.80 -8.31
N ASN A 30 14.86 4.59 -8.18
CA ASN A 30 15.62 3.76 -9.11
C ASN A 30 15.15 2.30 -9.08
N ASN A 31 14.99 1.74 -7.89
CA ASN A 31 14.54 0.36 -7.67
C ASN A 31 13.12 0.15 -8.23
N LEU A 32 12.22 1.14 -8.11
CA LEU A 32 10.88 1.09 -8.69
C LEU A 32 10.90 1.16 -10.23
N VAL A 33 11.78 1.99 -10.81
CA VAL A 33 11.97 2.02 -12.27
C VAL A 33 12.57 0.71 -12.79
N GLU A 34 13.47 0.07 -12.06
CA GLU A 34 14.00 -1.27 -12.37
C GLU A 34 12.92 -2.36 -12.23
N ALA A 35 12.03 -2.26 -11.25
CA ALA A 35 10.82 -3.09 -11.15
C ALA A 35 9.79 -2.84 -12.28
N GLY A 36 9.96 -1.77 -13.07
CA GLY A 36 9.12 -1.47 -14.24
C GLY A 36 7.99 -0.48 -13.99
N TYR A 37 7.96 0.18 -12.83
CA TYR A 37 7.09 1.33 -12.57
C TYR A 37 7.60 2.58 -13.34
N PRO A 38 6.73 3.46 -13.84
CA PRO A 38 7.10 4.59 -14.67
C PRO A 38 7.31 5.83 -13.79
N ALA A 39 8.27 6.66 -14.16
CA ALA A 39 8.62 7.86 -13.41
C ALA A 39 7.44 8.82 -13.17
N ASP A 40 6.42 8.83 -14.04
CA ASP A 40 5.24 9.72 -13.94
C ASP A 40 4.20 9.27 -12.88
N ASP A 41 4.23 8.00 -12.46
CA ASP A 41 3.34 7.45 -11.41
C ASP A 41 4.03 7.33 -10.04
N ILE A 42 5.38 7.31 -10.03
CA ILE A 42 6.20 7.39 -8.80
C ILE A 42 6.23 8.84 -8.29
N LYS A 43 5.90 9.07 -7.02
CA LYS A 43 5.76 10.42 -6.44
C LYS A 43 6.40 10.53 -5.06
N VAL A 44 7.21 11.57 -4.86
CA VAL A 44 7.71 11.94 -3.53
C VAL A 44 6.74 12.92 -2.86
N VAL A 45 6.22 12.56 -1.69
CA VAL A 45 5.25 13.35 -0.91
C VAL A 45 5.66 13.31 0.55
N ASP A 46 5.97 14.47 1.15
CA ASP A 46 6.47 14.61 2.53
C ASP A 46 7.67 13.69 2.83
N ASP A 47 8.65 13.70 1.92
CA ASP A 47 9.81 12.79 1.84
C ASP A 47 9.45 11.28 1.76
N LEU A 48 8.17 10.94 1.63
CA LEU A 48 7.57 9.65 1.32
C LEU A 48 7.65 9.24 -0.16
N VAL A 49 8.10 8.03 -0.56
CA VAL A 49 7.97 7.56 -1.96
C VAL A 49 6.73 6.70 -2.17
N TYR A 50 5.78 7.20 -2.95
CA TYR A 50 4.53 6.53 -3.31
C TYR A 50 4.53 6.09 -4.78
N VAL A 51 3.74 5.07 -5.07
CA VAL A 51 3.34 4.65 -6.42
C VAL A 51 1.84 4.33 -6.40
N GLY A 52 1.16 4.35 -7.54
CA GLY A 52 -0.30 4.28 -7.58
C GLY A 52 -1.02 5.51 -7.03
N ASN A 53 -0.34 6.50 -6.44
CA ASN A 53 -0.87 7.58 -5.57
C ASN A 53 -1.21 7.15 -4.13
N ASP A 54 -1.14 5.87 -3.82
CA ASP A 54 -1.75 5.24 -2.63
C ASP A 54 -0.78 4.26 -1.94
N ALA A 55 0.00 3.47 -2.68
CA ALA A 55 0.98 2.55 -2.10
C ALA A 55 2.34 3.22 -1.81
N HIS A 56 2.67 3.42 -0.52
CA HIS A 56 4.04 3.77 -0.09
C HIS A 56 5.01 2.60 -0.27
N VAL A 57 6.26 2.91 -0.62
CA VAL A 57 7.33 1.94 -0.85
C VAL A 57 8.53 2.27 0.03
N THR A 58 8.87 1.39 0.98
CA THR A 58 10.06 1.56 1.82
C THR A 58 11.35 1.18 1.07
N LEU A 59 12.51 1.63 1.56
CA LEU A 59 13.81 1.21 1.04
C LEU A 59 13.99 -0.32 1.10
N GLU A 60 13.56 -0.97 2.18
CA GLU A 60 13.55 -2.44 2.29
C GLU A 60 12.64 -3.08 1.24
N ALA A 61 11.40 -2.58 1.09
CA ALA A 61 10.44 -3.11 0.13
C ALA A 61 10.96 -2.98 -1.33
N SER A 62 11.49 -1.82 -1.70
CA SER A 62 12.04 -1.59 -3.05
C SER A 62 13.27 -2.47 -3.35
N ARG A 63 14.10 -2.75 -2.34
CA ARG A 63 15.24 -3.67 -2.46
C ARG A 63 14.79 -5.12 -2.59
N GLU A 64 13.72 -5.53 -1.92
CA GLU A 64 13.12 -6.86 -2.11
C GLU A 64 12.54 -7.02 -3.53
N MET A 65 11.92 -5.97 -4.09
CA MET A 65 11.37 -5.97 -5.46
C MET A 65 12.43 -6.29 -6.53
N ILE A 66 13.63 -5.71 -6.44
CA ILE A 66 14.72 -5.98 -7.39
C ILE A 66 15.55 -7.24 -7.07
N GLN A 67 15.37 -7.86 -5.91
CA GLN A 67 16.05 -9.12 -5.54
C GLN A 67 15.24 -10.39 -5.92
N GLY A 68 13.94 -10.24 -6.18
CA GLY A 68 13.11 -11.32 -6.71
C GLY A 68 13.55 -11.75 -8.11
N HIS A 69 13.65 -13.07 -8.35
CA HIS A 69 13.80 -13.57 -9.72
C HIS A 69 12.52 -13.31 -10.53
N THR A 70 12.68 -13.06 -11.83
CA THR A 70 11.57 -12.83 -12.76
C THR A 70 10.53 -13.95 -12.70
N GLY A 71 9.28 -13.59 -12.41
CA GLY A 71 8.15 -14.50 -12.35
C GLY A 71 6.89 -13.89 -12.94
N HIS A 72 5.94 -14.74 -13.33
CA HIS A 72 4.57 -14.32 -13.62
C HIS A 72 3.75 -14.39 -12.28
N GLU A 73 2.41 -14.34 -12.28
CA GLU A 73 1.54 -14.56 -11.08
C GLU A 73 1.70 -13.64 -9.81
N GLN A 74 0.93 -12.58 -9.48
CA GLN A 74 -0.07 -11.70 -10.16
C GLN A 74 0.40 -10.22 -10.12
N TYR A 75 -0.50 -9.25 -10.28
CA TYR A 75 -0.41 -7.87 -9.75
C TYR A 75 -0.49 -7.92 -8.21
N SER A 76 0.44 -8.66 -7.63
CA SER A 76 0.98 -8.45 -6.30
C SER A 76 2.41 -7.94 -6.48
N THR A 77 2.97 -7.30 -5.46
CA THR A 77 4.43 -7.19 -5.41
C THR A 77 5.03 -8.58 -5.17
N THR A 78 6.33 -8.72 -5.42
CA THR A 78 7.14 -9.87 -4.97
C THR A 78 7.14 -10.04 -3.45
N ASN A 79 6.80 -8.97 -2.73
CA ASN A 79 6.86 -8.88 -1.28
C ASN A 79 5.51 -9.33 -0.72
N LEU A 80 5.48 -10.53 -0.12
CA LEU A 80 4.27 -11.14 0.43
C LEU A 80 4.40 -11.36 1.95
N VAL A 81 3.26 -11.50 2.62
CA VAL A 81 3.21 -11.75 4.06
C VAL A 81 3.61 -13.20 4.36
N GLY A 82 4.76 -13.36 5.01
CA GLY A 82 5.42 -14.65 5.21
C GLY A 82 4.60 -15.65 6.04
N THR A 83 4.98 -16.93 5.96
CA THR A 83 4.29 -18.04 6.65
C THR A 83 4.28 -17.94 8.17
N GLY A 84 5.20 -17.18 8.77
CA GLY A 84 5.24 -16.88 10.21
C GLY A 84 4.21 -15.85 10.68
N VAL A 85 3.50 -15.17 9.78
CA VAL A 85 2.37 -14.29 10.10
C VAL A 85 1.07 -15.06 9.86
N THR A 86 0.23 -15.15 10.90
CA THR A 86 -1.05 -15.88 10.90
C THR A 86 -2.20 -15.04 11.44
N LYS A 87 -1.90 -14.00 12.22
CA LYS A 87 -2.89 -13.09 12.78
C LYS A 87 -2.39 -11.64 12.74
N ILE A 88 -3.19 -10.75 12.16
CA ILE A 88 -2.88 -9.33 11.95
C ILE A 88 -3.86 -8.50 12.78
N CYS A 89 -3.34 -7.68 13.69
CA CYS A 89 -4.14 -6.72 14.45
C CYS A 89 -4.26 -5.42 13.65
N LEU A 90 -5.48 -5.06 13.23
CA LEU A 90 -5.79 -3.74 12.68
C LEU A 90 -6.14 -2.81 13.84
N ASN A 91 -5.29 -1.84 14.11
CA ASN A 91 -5.36 -0.97 15.29
C ASN A 91 -5.89 0.43 14.88
N PRO A 92 -7.21 0.67 14.92
CA PRO A 92 -7.76 1.98 14.58
C PRO A 92 -7.46 3.02 15.66
N THR A 93 -6.95 4.17 15.23
CA THR A 93 -6.73 5.35 16.09
C THR A 93 -8.04 5.86 16.72
N ALA A 94 -7.95 6.57 17.85
CA ALA A 94 -9.12 7.21 18.46
C ALA A 94 -9.83 8.18 17.50
N THR A 95 -9.06 8.90 16.67
CA THR A 95 -9.59 9.77 15.61
C THR A 95 -10.36 8.97 14.56
N PHE A 96 -9.81 7.86 14.05
CA PHE A 96 -10.52 7.00 13.10
C PHE A 96 -11.86 6.48 13.66
N ASN A 97 -11.86 6.01 14.91
CA ASN A 97 -13.08 5.49 15.56
C ASN A 97 -14.16 6.57 15.80
N SER A 98 -13.87 7.87 15.67
CA SER A 98 -14.88 8.94 15.80
C SER A 98 -15.71 9.14 14.52
N TYR A 99 -15.24 8.66 13.38
CA TYR A 99 -15.97 8.66 12.10
C TYR A 99 -16.79 7.38 11.97
N SER A 100 -18.11 7.50 12.08
CA SER A 100 -19.00 6.33 12.17
C SER A 100 -19.01 5.42 10.94
N GLN A 101 -18.90 5.97 9.72
CA GLN A 101 -18.88 5.17 8.49
C GLN A 101 -17.56 4.42 8.35
N LEU A 102 -16.43 5.11 8.57
CA LEU A 102 -15.09 4.52 8.59
C LEU A 102 -14.98 3.42 9.65
N SER A 103 -15.51 3.70 10.84
CA SER A 103 -15.52 2.74 11.95
C SER A 103 -16.33 1.49 11.61
N ALA A 104 -17.52 1.63 11.02
CA ALA A 104 -18.34 0.48 10.61
C ALA A 104 -17.72 -0.29 9.43
N GLY A 105 -17.19 0.41 8.42
CA GLY A 105 -16.55 -0.20 7.26
C GLY A 105 -15.31 -1.03 7.63
N LEU A 106 -14.58 -0.68 8.70
CA LEU A 106 -13.48 -1.49 9.21
C LEU A 106 -13.95 -2.81 9.85
N ASP A 107 -15.11 -2.85 10.52
CA ASP A 107 -15.64 -4.11 11.05
C ASP A 107 -16.10 -5.04 9.92
N LEU A 108 -16.73 -4.50 8.89
CA LEU A 108 -17.15 -5.27 7.71
C LEU A 108 -15.94 -5.78 6.92
N ALA A 109 -14.94 -4.93 6.64
CA ALA A 109 -13.70 -5.34 5.98
C ALA A 109 -13.01 -6.52 6.70
N ILE A 110 -12.91 -6.44 8.05
CA ILE A 110 -12.36 -7.52 8.88
C ILE A 110 -13.22 -8.79 8.79
N GLN A 111 -14.55 -8.66 8.75
CA GLN A 111 -15.45 -9.80 8.56
C GLN A 111 -15.24 -10.45 7.18
N ASN A 112 -15.21 -9.64 6.12
CA ASN A 112 -15.07 -10.04 4.73
C ASN A 112 -13.77 -10.84 4.48
N TYR A 113 -12.61 -10.33 4.94
CA TYR A 113 -11.35 -11.09 4.93
C TYR A 113 -11.45 -12.43 5.69
N ASN A 114 -12.00 -12.41 6.92
CA ASN A 114 -12.02 -13.60 7.77
C ASN A 114 -13.02 -14.68 7.29
N GLN A 115 -14.07 -14.32 6.55
CA GLN A 115 -15.03 -15.28 5.99
C GLN A 115 -14.41 -16.23 4.96
N LEU A 116 -13.30 -15.84 4.31
CA LEU A 116 -12.62 -16.67 3.31
C LEU A 116 -11.80 -17.83 3.91
N GLY A 117 -11.47 -17.80 5.21
CA GLY A 117 -10.75 -18.89 5.87
C GLY A 117 -9.26 -19.03 5.51
N LEU A 118 -8.64 -17.95 5.04
CA LEU A 118 -7.23 -17.86 4.64
C LEU A 118 -6.25 -18.25 5.78
N ARG A 119 -4.98 -18.55 5.45
CA ARG A 119 -3.90 -18.72 6.47
C ARG A 119 -3.72 -17.51 7.39
N ILE A 120 -4.04 -16.31 6.90
CA ILE A 120 -3.98 -15.07 7.68
C ILE A 120 -5.38 -14.66 8.15
N THR A 121 -5.46 -14.24 9.41
CA THR A 121 -6.71 -13.75 10.04
C THR A 121 -6.54 -12.33 10.56
N PHE A 122 -7.62 -11.55 10.57
CA PHE A 122 -7.61 -10.15 10.97
C PHE A 122 -8.41 -9.95 12.27
N GLN A 123 -7.92 -9.08 13.17
CA GLN A 123 -8.61 -8.72 14.40
C GLN A 123 -8.58 -7.20 14.59
N ARG A 124 -9.70 -6.61 15.03
CA ARG A 124 -9.74 -5.19 15.41
C ARG A 124 -9.09 -5.00 16.78
N GLY A 125 -7.90 -4.40 16.78
CA GLY A 125 -7.08 -4.12 17.96
C GLY A 125 -6.72 -5.38 18.77
N GLY A 126 -6.44 -5.19 20.05
CA GLY A 126 -6.18 -6.27 21.00
C GLY A 126 -4.73 -6.73 21.04
N THR A 127 -4.52 -8.00 21.43
CA THR A 127 -3.19 -8.59 21.63
C THR A 127 -3.12 -10.01 21.04
N GLY A 128 -1.91 -10.60 21.02
CA GLY A 128 -1.68 -11.95 20.50
C GLY A 128 -1.67 -12.05 18.97
N CYS A 129 -1.45 -10.94 18.26
CA CYS A 129 -1.23 -10.92 16.82
C CYS A 129 0.26 -11.06 16.47
N THR A 130 0.55 -11.76 15.37
CA THR A 130 1.90 -11.90 14.80
C THR A 130 2.38 -10.66 14.04
N ALA A 131 1.45 -9.81 13.58
CA ALA A 131 1.74 -8.52 12.97
C ALA A 131 0.68 -7.47 13.38
N ASN A 132 1.00 -6.19 13.17
CA ASN A 132 0.13 -5.06 13.49
C ASN A 132 0.11 -4.07 12.33
N ILE A 133 -1.06 -3.49 12.08
CA ILE A 133 -1.28 -2.39 11.14
C ILE A 133 -2.01 -1.28 11.91
N THR A 134 -1.61 -0.03 11.72
CA THR A 134 -2.29 1.15 12.29
C THR A 134 -3.31 1.66 11.28
N VAL A 135 -4.58 1.80 11.68
CA VAL A 135 -5.62 2.38 10.81
C VAL A 135 -5.91 3.81 11.27
N GLN A 136 -5.60 4.78 10.41
CA GLN A 136 -5.64 6.21 10.76
C GLN A 136 -6.30 7.05 9.68
N THR A 137 -6.58 8.31 10.01
CA THR A 137 -7.34 9.25 9.17
C THR A 137 -6.44 10.18 8.38
N THR A 138 -6.72 10.36 7.10
CA THR A 138 -6.14 11.41 6.24
C THR A 138 -7.23 12.32 5.66
N SER A 139 -6.85 13.32 4.85
CA SER A 139 -7.76 14.18 4.12
C SER A 139 -8.20 13.57 2.77
N GLY A 140 -9.25 14.12 2.16
CA GLY A 140 -9.77 13.60 0.88
C GLY A 140 -10.68 12.37 1.04
N THR A 141 -10.92 11.66 -0.08
CA THR A 141 -11.91 10.58 -0.21
C THR A 141 -11.32 9.24 -0.67
N GLY A 142 -10.01 9.12 -0.86
CA GLY A 142 -9.32 7.85 -1.11
C GLY A 142 -8.73 7.26 0.17
N GLY A 143 -7.78 6.35 0.03
CA GLY A 143 -6.85 5.98 1.10
C GLY A 143 -5.38 6.16 0.67
N SER A 144 -4.47 5.68 1.52
CA SER A 144 -3.10 5.32 1.15
C SER A 144 -2.50 4.36 2.17
N SER A 145 -1.66 3.43 1.74
CA SER A 145 -1.02 2.43 2.58
C SER A 145 0.39 2.13 2.05
N GLY A 146 0.67 0.92 1.57
CA GLY A 146 1.99 0.49 1.13
C GLY A 146 2.19 -1.02 1.17
N PHE A 147 3.31 -1.50 0.63
CA PHE A 147 3.57 -2.93 0.42
C PHE A 147 4.35 -3.62 1.57
N PRO A 148 4.25 -4.96 1.69
CA PRO A 148 5.06 -5.75 2.62
C PRO A 148 6.58 -5.50 2.51
N SER A 149 7.27 -5.72 3.63
CA SER A 149 8.74 -5.87 3.67
C SER A 149 9.17 -6.81 4.79
N GLY A 150 10.30 -7.51 4.63
CA GLY A 150 10.82 -8.46 5.63
C GLY A 150 9.86 -9.60 5.96
N GLY A 151 8.98 -9.97 5.02
CA GLY A 151 7.89 -10.94 5.19
C GLY A 151 6.76 -10.49 6.12
N LYS A 152 6.63 -9.20 6.43
CA LYS A 152 5.57 -8.62 7.27
C LYS A 152 4.67 -7.69 6.46
N PRO A 153 3.38 -7.55 6.83
CA PRO A 153 2.51 -6.57 6.19
C PRO A 153 2.98 -5.14 6.44
N TYR A 154 2.61 -4.22 5.56
CA TYR A 154 2.88 -2.80 5.76
C TYR A 154 2.15 -2.25 7.00
N GLY A 155 2.84 -1.40 7.77
CA GLY A 155 2.43 -1.05 9.13
C GLY A 155 1.29 -0.04 9.28
N THR A 156 0.77 0.54 8.19
CA THR A 156 -0.18 1.66 8.22
C THR A 156 -1.18 1.62 7.07
N ALA A 157 -2.45 1.90 7.36
CA ALA A 157 -3.46 2.28 6.38
C ALA A 157 -4.05 3.66 6.76
N ASN A 158 -3.96 4.63 5.86
CA ASN A 158 -4.50 5.97 5.98
C ASN A 158 -5.82 6.03 5.19
N ILE A 159 -6.92 6.41 5.81
CA ILE A 159 -8.24 6.43 5.15
C ILE A 159 -8.81 7.86 5.15
N GLY A 160 -9.28 8.31 3.98
CA GLY A 160 -9.77 9.67 3.75
C GLY A 160 -11.05 9.99 4.51
N THR A 161 -10.99 11.01 5.37
CA THR A 161 -12.12 11.45 6.21
C THR A 161 -13.35 11.93 5.42
N GLY A 162 -13.21 12.24 4.13
CA GLY A 162 -14.32 12.52 3.22
C GLY A 162 -15.22 11.30 2.95
N LEU A 163 -14.73 10.08 3.14
CA LEU A 163 -15.53 8.85 2.99
C LEU A 163 -16.69 8.78 3.99
N GLN A 164 -16.65 9.53 5.10
CA GLN A 164 -17.77 9.75 6.03
C GLN A 164 -19.05 10.30 5.35
N SER A 165 -18.95 10.83 4.12
CA SER A 165 -20.09 11.27 3.32
C SER A 165 -20.69 10.20 2.37
N TYR A 166 -20.08 9.02 2.30
CA TYR A 166 -20.50 7.88 1.47
C TYR A 166 -21.19 6.78 2.33
N SER A 167 -21.67 5.70 1.69
CA SER A 167 -22.23 4.52 2.38
C SER A 167 -21.17 3.74 3.17
N VAL A 168 -21.60 2.94 4.15
CA VAL A 168 -20.72 2.00 4.86
C VAL A 168 -19.98 1.10 3.86
N ASP A 169 -20.70 0.60 2.86
CA ASP A 169 -20.25 -0.32 1.80
C ASP A 169 -19.07 0.27 0.99
N VAL A 170 -19.08 1.59 0.73
CA VAL A 170 -17.97 2.30 0.06
C VAL A 170 -16.81 2.59 1.02
N ASN A 171 -17.09 2.81 2.31
CA ASN A 171 -16.03 2.92 3.33
C ASN A 171 -15.33 1.56 3.51
N GLU A 172 -16.09 0.46 3.58
CA GLU A 172 -15.59 -0.91 3.58
C GLU A 172 -14.74 -1.17 2.35
N HIS A 173 -15.22 -0.89 1.13
CA HIS A 173 -14.47 -1.15 -0.09
C HIS A 173 -13.07 -0.52 -0.07
N VAL A 174 -12.96 0.77 0.27
CA VAL A 174 -11.67 1.46 0.36
C VAL A 174 -10.82 0.90 1.51
N ILE A 175 -11.39 0.59 2.66
CA ILE A 175 -10.63 -0.01 3.78
C ILE A 175 -10.11 -1.42 3.41
N THR A 176 -10.93 -2.24 2.76
CA THR A 176 -10.58 -3.60 2.31
C THR A 176 -9.47 -3.56 1.26
N HIS A 177 -9.54 -2.60 0.33
CA HIS A 177 -8.54 -2.29 -0.68
C HIS A 177 -7.18 -1.89 -0.06
N GLU A 178 -7.15 -0.94 0.87
CA GLU A 178 -5.92 -0.52 1.54
C GLU A 178 -5.29 -1.65 2.37
N ILE A 179 -6.09 -2.48 3.04
CA ILE A 179 -5.59 -3.70 3.69
C ILE A 179 -4.98 -4.65 2.65
N GLY A 180 -5.52 -4.70 1.43
CA GLY A 180 -5.02 -5.50 0.31
C GLY A 180 -3.58 -5.12 -0.05
N HIS A 181 -3.31 -3.84 -0.20
CA HIS A 181 -1.95 -3.32 -0.38
C HIS A 181 -1.02 -3.72 0.76
N THR A 182 -1.46 -3.60 2.03
CA THR A 182 -0.62 -4.01 3.18
C THR A 182 -0.24 -5.48 3.17
N ILE A 183 -0.98 -6.35 2.46
CA ILE A 183 -0.66 -7.77 2.28
C ILE A 183 -0.14 -8.11 0.87
N GLY A 184 0.26 -7.09 0.10
CA GLY A 184 1.02 -7.24 -1.15
C GLY A 184 0.20 -7.15 -2.44
N PHE A 185 -1.11 -6.95 -2.40
CA PHE A 185 -1.89 -6.70 -3.62
C PHE A 185 -1.52 -5.35 -4.25
N ARG A 186 -1.54 -5.30 -5.58
CA ARG A 186 -1.44 -4.09 -6.41
C ARG A 186 -2.74 -3.97 -7.22
N HIS A 187 -2.95 -2.84 -7.89
CA HIS A 187 -4.15 -2.67 -8.70
C HIS A 187 -4.26 -3.66 -9.85
N SER A 188 -5.45 -4.23 -9.98
CA SER A 188 -5.91 -5.05 -11.11
C SER A 188 -5.82 -4.33 -12.46
N ASP A 189 -6.02 -3.01 -12.50
CA ASP A 189 -5.89 -2.17 -13.70
C ASP A 189 -4.61 -1.31 -13.73
N TYR A 190 -3.52 -1.72 -13.05
CA TYR A 190 -2.28 -0.94 -13.03
C TYR A 190 -1.83 -0.51 -14.44
N TYR A 191 -1.98 -1.40 -15.44
CA TYR A 191 -1.49 -1.19 -16.81
C TYR A 191 -2.33 -0.18 -17.61
N ASN A 192 -3.52 0.19 -17.12
CA ASN A 192 -4.37 1.23 -17.68
C ASN A 192 -5.43 1.66 -16.65
N ARG A 193 -5.07 2.59 -15.78
CA ARG A 193 -5.93 3.08 -14.69
C ARG A 193 -7.19 3.81 -15.17
N ALA A 194 -7.23 4.21 -16.44
CA ALA A 194 -8.45 4.76 -17.05
C ALA A 194 -9.55 3.70 -17.27
N ILE A 195 -9.29 2.42 -16.96
CA ILE A 195 -10.33 1.39 -16.81
C ILE A 195 -11.23 1.75 -15.61
N SER A 196 -10.67 1.87 -14.40
CA SER A 196 -11.47 2.20 -13.21
C SER A 196 -11.71 3.70 -13.02
N CYS A 197 -10.67 4.53 -13.22
CA CYS A 197 -10.71 5.98 -12.99
C CYS A 197 -11.32 6.79 -14.15
N GLY A 198 -11.41 6.21 -15.35
CA GLY A 198 -11.70 6.96 -16.57
C GLY A 198 -10.60 7.96 -16.96
N GLY A 199 -10.92 8.85 -17.91
CA GLY A 199 -10.00 9.89 -18.36
C GLY A 199 -8.88 9.39 -19.28
N THR A 200 -7.69 9.99 -19.17
CA THR A 200 -6.50 9.60 -19.94
C THR A 200 -5.86 8.36 -19.33
N ALA A 201 -5.47 7.39 -20.16
CA ALA A 201 -4.74 6.20 -19.74
C ALA A 201 -3.38 6.54 -19.12
N THR A 202 -3.33 6.64 -17.80
CA THR A 202 -2.11 6.46 -17.01
C THR A 202 -1.92 4.98 -16.70
N ASN A 203 -0.68 4.58 -16.45
CA ASN A 203 -0.36 3.27 -15.92
C ASN A 203 0.69 3.40 -14.82
N GLU A 204 0.69 2.44 -13.90
CA GLU A 204 1.75 2.23 -12.93
C GLU A 204 2.89 1.38 -13.52
N GLY A 205 2.92 1.12 -14.83
CA GLY A 205 4.09 0.53 -15.48
C GLY A 205 3.84 -0.43 -16.62
N THR A 206 4.92 -1.10 -16.99
CA THR A 206 4.92 -2.27 -17.87
C THR A 206 4.82 -3.55 -17.03
N ALA A 207 4.64 -4.71 -17.68
CA ALA A 207 4.71 -6.02 -17.03
C ALA A 207 6.17 -6.42 -16.73
N GLY A 208 6.79 -5.66 -15.81
CA GLY A 208 8.13 -5.88 -15.27
C GLY A 208 8.16 -6.83 -14.07
N VAL A 209 8.95 -6.49 -13.05
CA VAL A 209 9.13 -7.32 -11.84
C VAL A 209 8.15 -6.86 -10.75
N GLY A 210 7.20 -7.71 -10.35
CA GLY A 210 6.11 -7.33 -9.43
C GLY A 210 4.87 -6.79 -10.16
N ALA A 211 4.57 -7.35 -11.33
CA ALA A 211 3.62 -6.86 -12.33
C ALA A 211 3.00 -8.02 -13.15
N ASN A 212 2.51 -9.06 -12.46
CA ASN A 212 2.38 -10.41 -13.01
C ASN A 212 0.91 -10.93 -13.21
N LEU A 213 0.62 -12.20 -13.55
CA LEU A 213 -0.77 -12.72 -13.76
C LEU A 213 -1.06 -14.10 -13.12
N ILE A 214 -1.99 -14.22 -12.15
CA ILE A 214 -2.19 -15.42 -11.28
C ILE A 214 -2.95 -16.56 -11.96
N PRO A 215 -2.79 -17.80 -11.46
CA PRO A 215 -3.59 -18.94 -11.89
C PRO A 215 -5.06 -18.77 -11.47
N GLY A 216 -5.94 -18.57 -12.45
CA GLY A 216 -7.39 -18.49 -12.25
C GLY A 216 -7.99 -17.08 -12.26
N THR A 217 -7.18 -16.02 -12.29
CA THR A 217 -7.65 -14.63 -12.43
C THR A 217 -7.72 -14.16 -13.89
N PRO A 218 -8.61 -13.21 -14.26
CA PRO A 218 -8.65 -12.62 -15.60
C PRO A 218 -7.34 -11.88 -15.96
N SER A 219 -6.93 -11.96 -17.23
CA SER A 219 -5.75 -11.24 -17.77
C SER A 219 -6.00 -9.77 -18.11
N THR A 220 -7.21 -9.27 -17.88
CA THR A 220 -7.62 -7.88 -18.11
C THR A 220 -8.60 -7.45 -17.03
N ALA A 221 -8.40 -6.28 -16.45
CA ALA A 221 -9.35 -5.66 -15.54
C ALA A 221 -10.60 -5.14 -16.26
N THR A 222 -11.67 -4.95 -15.48
CA THR A 222 -12.91 -4.29 -15.88
C THR A 222 -13.38 -3.36 -14.76
N VAL A 223 -14.32 -2.46 -15.03
CA VAL A 223 -14.73 -1.40 -14.09
C VAL A 223 -15.51 -1.97 -12.90
N GLY A 224 -14.87 -2.05 -11.73
CA GLY A 224 -15.41 -2.77 -10.57
C GLY A 224 -15.37 -4.28 -10.73
N GLY A 225 -14.37 -4.80 -11.48
CA GLY A 225 -14.09 -6.22 -11.64
C GLY A 225 -13.19 -6.80 -10.55
N SER A 226 -12.72 -5.97 -9.63
CA SER A 226 -11.89 -6.30 -8.47
C SER A 226 -12.05 -5.21 -7.41
N ILE A 227 -11.91 -5.54 -6.12
CA ILE A 227 -11.70 -4.50 -5.09
C ILE A 227 -10.40 -3.71 -5.33
N MET A 228 -9.39 -4.37 -5.90
CA MET A 228 -8.13 -3.73 -6.27
C MET A 228 -8.25 -2.98 -7.61
N ASN A 229 -9.36 -2.29 -7.89
CA ASN A 229 -9.42 -1.32 -8.98
C ASN A 229 -8.82 0.02 -8.52
N SER A 230 -7.99 0.67 -9.35
CA SER A 230 -7.29 1.92 -9.02
C SER A 230 -8.17 3.12 -8.65
N CYS A 231 -9.47 3.05 -8.91
CA CYS A 231 -10.48 3.98 -8.43
C CYS A 231 -11.78 3.23 -8.08
N PHE A 232 -12.30 3.48 -6.88
CA PHE A 232 -13.63 3.05 -6.46
C PHE A 232 -14.73 3.97 -7.03
N ARG A 233 -15.96 3.46 -7.15
CA ARG A 233 -17.16 4.24 -7.54
C ARG A 233 -18.00 4.59 -6.31
N SER A 234 -18.93 5.54 -6.44
CA SER A 234 -19.92 5.83 -5.37
C SER A 234 -21.00 4.75 -5.17
N THR A 235 -20.77 3.52 -5.67
CA THR A 235 -21.73 2.41 -5.69
C THR A 235 -21.03 1.05 -5.45
N GLU A 236 -19.88 1.03 -4.79
CA GLU A 236 -19.24 -0.23 -4.40
C GLU A 236 -19.96 -0.90 -3.22
N THR A 237 -19.79 -2.23 -3.13
CA THR A 237 -20.47 -3.10 -2.16
C THR A 237 -19.60 -3.55 -1.00
N GLY A 238 -18.30 -3.22 -0.97
CA GLY A 238 -17.35 -3.76 0.02
C GLY A 238 -16.91 -5.22 -0.20
N GLU A 239 -17.81 -6.05 -0.75
CA GLU A 239 -17.65 -7.49 -1.03
C GLU A 239 -16.60 -7.86 -2.09
N TRP A 240 -15.89 -8.97 -1.90
CA TRP A 240 -14.89 -9.48 -2.87
C TRP A 240 -15.51 -10.03 -4.16
N THR A 241 -14.82 -9.83 -5.28
CA THR A 241 -15.15 -10.54 -6.54
C THR A 241 -14.60 -11.96 -6.54
N SER A 242 -15.11 -12.82 -7.43
CA SER A 242 -14.57 -14.18 -7.60
C SER A 242 -13.10 -14.19 -8.03
N SER A 243 -12.64 -13.16 -8.73
CA SER A 243 -11.23 -12.90 -9.06
C SER A 243 -10.41 -12.71 -7.78
N ASP A 244 -10.88 -11.83 -6.89
CA ASP A 244 -10.15 -11.47 -5.67
C ASP A 244 -10.10 -12.65 -4.69
N ILE A 245 -11.21 -13.38 -4.54
CA ILE A 245 -11.26 -14.61 -3.73
C ILE A 245 -10.25 -15.65 -4.24
N THR A 246 -10.14 -15.80 -5.56
CA THR A 246 -9.16 -16.71 -6.19
C THR A 246 -7.73 -16.28 -5.90
N ALA A 247 -7.43 -14.98 -6.00
CA ALA A 247 -6.12 -14.42 -5.71
C ALA A 247 -5.75 -14.54 -4.22
N LEU A 248 -6.69 -14.24 -3.31
CA LEU A 248 -6.50 -14.36 -1.86
C LEU A 248 -6.17 -15.80 -1.45
N ASN A 249 -6.95 -16.79 -1.92
CA ASN A 249 -6.72 -18.20 -1.63
C ASN A 249 -5.44 -18.77 -2.27
N TYR A 250 -4.87 -18.11 -3.29
CA TYR A 250 -3.59 -18.50 -3.89
C TYR A 250 -2.39 -18.00 -3.07
N LEU A 251 -2.50 -16.82 -2.45
CA LEU A 251 -1.44 -16.20 -1.66
C LEU A 251 -1.47 -16.60 -0.17
N TYR A 252 -2.66 -16.87 0.37
CA TYR A 252 -2.93 -16.97 1.81
C TYR A 252 -3.86 -18.13 2.20
#